data_AF-V6TMU2-F1
#
_entry.id   AF-V6TMU2-F1
#
_cell.length_a   1.000
_cell.length_b   1.000
_cell.length_c   1.000
_cell.angle_alpha   90.00
_cell.angle_beta   90.00
_cell.angle_gamma   90.00
#
_symmetry.space_group_name_H-M   'P 1'
#
loop_
_entity.id
_entity.type
_entity.pdbx_description
1 polymer ?
#
loop_
_entity_poly.entity_id
_entity_poly.type
_entity_poly.pdbx_seq_one_letter_code
_entity_poly.pdbx_strand_id
1 'polypeptide(L)'
;VALGNECILCSDATSRDGVTGVANCNKCTAPNSAPGTATCNTCQDGYYKDQSNACQKCTSPCATCETSATQCTSCPEGKYLNGNTCVEDCGNDKYADKQSGECKTCSEITDCTACAYNDDLHLPICSACDNSKVVRTELDGSTTCVDLNTECTTGGAHFKDDSTNKCLLCGDNTNGGVEHCKTCTAKGQCDSCVDGYVKTAGASTCTACGANCATCAEVTKDKCDTCKPGYFLQGGTSPGTCTPCDDAASGIEGCATCTFSGSLTCNSCKPNYKASGTGSVTCTKTCEDDSACGGTAGACGATVVGSDGSMKYYCSHCGESTKFPIDGICKGDSDKGSNQCSKGVCTQCADGYFLYMGGCYKVDTEPGSLMCSKATTAGICETPTPTAGTSLCRGQLISSSPCWGAGTPLARQQAQVIMPRPTSGSRAARRARLHQHHPRPAWHQRSARPATAARNLPAAGTAA
;
A
#
# COMPACT_ATOMS: atom_id res chain seq x y z
N VAL A 1 63.50 8.67 19.99
CA VAL A 1 62.11 8.17 20.00
C VAL A 1 61.72 7.89 18.57
N ALA A 2 61.41 6.64 18.21
CA ALA A 2 60.83 6.31 16.91
C ALA A 2 59.32 6.23 17.07
N LEU A 3 58.57 7.08 16.36
CA LEU A 3 57.11 7.12 16.42
C LEU A 3 56.52 6.12 15.42
N GLY A 4 56.58 4.83 15.78
CA GLY A 4 55.91 3.75 15.06
C GLY A 4 54.39 3.78 15.27
N ASN A 5 53.72 4.81 14.73
CA ASN A 5 52.29 5.03 14.87
C ASN A 5 51.46 4.31 13.78
N GLU A 6 52.06 3.44 12.96
CA GLU A 6 51.34 2.68 11.92
C GLU A 6 50.55 1.51 12.52
N CYS A 7 49.26 1.71 12.74
CA CYS A 7 48.33 0.62 13.05
C CYS A 7 48.10 -0.23 11.79
N ILE A 8 48.57 -1.49 11.81
CA ILE A 8 48.26 -2.48 10.77
C ILE A 8 46.80 -2.94 10.95
N LEU A 9 46.02 -2.99 9.86
CA LEU A 9 44.67 -3.54 9.88
C LEU A 9 44.71 -5.06 10.12
N CYS A 10 43.72 -5.60 10.84
CA CYS A 10 43.64 -7.04 11.08
C CYS A 10 43.63 -7.89 9.79
N SER A 11 43.15 -7.34 8.67
CA SER A 11 43.11 -7.96 7.35
C SER A 11 44.38 -7.76 6.50
N ASP A 12 45.32 -6.88 6.88
CA ASP A 12 46.52 -6.60 6.10
C ASP A 12 47.60 -7.67 6.36
N ALA A 13 47.68 -8.65 5.46
CA ALA A 13 48.70 -9.70 5.49
C ALA A 13 50.10 -9.22 5.05
N THR A 14 50.28 -7.93 4.75
CA THR A 14 51.60 -7.34 4.40
C THR A 14 52.44 -7.15 5.66
N SER A 15 53.69 -7.62 5.64
CA SER A 15 54.59 -7.43 6.78
C SER A 15 55.11 -5.99 6.86
N ARG A 16 54.91 -5.35 8.01
CA ARG A 16 55.49 -4.03 8.36
C ARG A 16 56.18 -4.16 9.72
N ASP A 17 57.45 -3.80 9.80
CA ASP A 17 58.31 -3.94 10.98
C ASP A 17 58.24 -5.33 11.67
N GLY A 18 58.01 -6.38 10.85
CA GLY A 18 57.88 -7.76 11.30
C GLY A 18 56.49 -8.15 11.84
N VAL A 19 55.53 -7.24 11.91
CA VAL A 19 54.14 -7.51 12.29
C VAL A 19 53.28 -7.74 11.04
N THR A 20 52.34 -8.69 11.13
CA THR A 20 51.40 -9.05 10.05
C THR A 20 49.97 -9.25 10.58
N GLY A 21 48.97 -8.85 9.80
CA GLY A 21 47.58 -9.28 9.97
C GLY A 21 47.30 -10.66 9.35
N VAL A 22 46.02 -11.05 9.33
CA VAL A 22 45.53 -12.30 8.73
C VAL A 22 44.51 -11.94 7.65
N ALA A 23 44.74 -12.42 6.42
CA ALA A 23 43.85 -12.13 5.29
C ALA A 23 42.38 -12.44 5.62
N ASN A 24 41.47 -11.53 5.25
CA ASN A 24 40.03 -11.59 5.52
C ASN A 24 39.64 -11.61 7.02
N CYS A 25 40.53 -11.21 7.94
CA CYS A 25 40.20 -11.05 9.35
C CYS A 25 39.56 -9.69 9.66
N ASN A 26 38.47 -9.67 10.45
CA ASN A 26 37.76 -8.46 10.85
C ASN A 26 38.24 -7.96 12.23
N LYS A 27 38.38 -8.88 13.19
CA LYS A 27 38.85 -8.59 14.55
C LYS A 27 39.98 -9.54 14.93
N CYS A 28 41.09 -8.99 15.43
CA CYS A 28 42.30 -9.73 15.76
C CYS A 28 42.88 -9.30 17.11
N THR A 29 43.75 -10.13 17.67
CA THR A 29 44.59 -9.83 18.84
C THR A 29 46.02 -9.61 18.34
N ALA A 30 46.65 -8.49 18.70
CA ALA A 30 48.02 -8.19 18.31
C ALA A 30 49.02 -9.23 18.87
N PRO A 31 50.14 -9.52 18.19
CA PRO A 31 51.17 -10.40 18.71
C PRO A 31 51.88 -9.77 19.92
N ASN A 32 52.29 -10.60 20.89
CA ASN A 32 52.94 -10.14 22.12
C ASN A 32 54.36 -9.54 21.91
N SER A 33 54.95 -9.76 20.74
CA SER A 33 56.28 -9.26 20.35
C SER A 33 56.42 -9.27 18.83
N ALA A 34 57.25 -8.37 18.27
CA ALA A 34 57.66 -8.42 16.87
C ALA A 34 58.98 -9.21 16.72
N PRO A 35 59.18 -9.97 15.62
CA PRO A 35 58.21 -10.24 14.56
C PRO A 35 57.10 -11.22 15.02
N GLY A 36 55.91 -11.09 14.44
CA GLY A 36 54.75 -11.92 14.77
C GLY A 36 53.51 -11.62 13.95
N THR A 37 52.59 -12.59 13.88
CA THR A 37 51.29 -12.44 13.19
C THR A 37 50.18 -12.28 14.22
N ALA A 38 49.22 -11.40 13.94
CA ALA A 38 48.05 -11.19 14.80
C ALA A 38 47.12 -12.42 14.79
N THR A 39 46.61 -12.82 15.95
CA THR A 39 45.67 -13.95 16.05
C THR A 39 44.28 -13.48 15.60
N CYS A 40 43.68 -14.13 14.61
CA CYS A 40 42.33 -13.76 14.20
C CYS A 40 41.26 -14.25 15.21
N ASN A 41 40.50 -13.29 15.75
CA ASN A 41 39.40 -13.55 16.66
C ASN A 41 38.13 -13.85 15.85
N THR A 42 37.79 -12.96 14.90
CA THR A 42 36.59 -12.99 14.05
C THR A 42 36.94 -12.64 12.61
N CYS A 43 36.49 -13.45 11.65
CA CYS A 43 36.65 -13.21 10.22
C CYS A 43 35.69 -12.13 9.69
N GLN A 44 35.90 -11.72 8.45
CA GLN A 44 34.95 -10.88 7.69
C GLN A 44 33.77 -11.72 7.17
N ASP A 45 32.66 -11.06 6.88
CA ASP A 45 31.46 -11.73 6.37
C ASP A 45 31.77 -12.47 5.05
N GLY A 46 31.20 -13.67 4.90
CA GLY A 46 31.58 -14.59 3.83
C GLY A 46 32.87 -15.39 4.06
N TYR A 47 33.45 -15.33 5.27
CA TYR A 47 34.58 -16.17 5.70
C TYR A 47 34.35 -16.77 7.09
N TYR A 48 34.76 -18.03 7.28
CA TYR A 48 34.78 -18.72 8.57
C TYR A 48 36.20 -18.96 9.05
N LYS A 49 36.39 -19.19 10.36
CA LYS A 49 37.71 -19.45 10.94
C LYS A 49 38.00 -20.95 10.98
N ASP A 50 39.10 -21.37 10.37
CA ASP A 50 39.54 -22.77 10.40
C ASP A 50 40.33 -23.13 11.67
N GLN A 51 40.71 -24.42 11.77
CA GLN A 51 41.50 -24.96 12.89
C GLN A 51 42.92 -24.37 12.99
N SER A 52 43.42 -23.71 11.93
CA SER A 52 44.69 -22.99 11.91
C SER A 52 44.54 -21.50 12.27
N ASN A 53 43.33 -21.05 12.61
CA ASN A 53 42.94 -19.65 12.82
C ASN A 53 43.02 -18.76 11.56
N ALA A 54 43.04 -19.35 10.36
CA ALA A 54 42.94 -18.62 9.11
C ALA A 54 41.47 -18.45 8.68
N CYS A 55 41.18 -17.36 7.96
CA CYS A 55 39.83 -17.06 7.47
C CYS A 55 39.61 -17.64 6.08
N GLN A 56 38.92 -18.78 6.03
CA GLN A 56 38.60 -19.52 4.81
C GLN A 56 37.25 -19.07 4.25
N LYS A 57 37.12 -18.98 2.92
CA LYS A 57 35.92 -18.43 2.28
C LYS A 57 34.74 -19.40 2.36
N CYS A 58 33.55 -18.88 2.64
CA CYS A 58 32.30 -19.62 2.46
C CYS A 58 32.11 -20.00 0.99
N THR A 59 31.56 -21.20 0.77
CA THR A 59 31.26 -21.74 -0.55
C THR A 59 29.77 -21.56 -0.85
N SER A 60 29.44 -21.32 -2.13
CA SER A 60 28.05 -21.28 -2.59
C SER A 60 27.32 -22.58 -2.20
N PRO A 61 26.12 -22.54 -1.61
CA PRO A 61 25.17 -21.42 -1.62
C PRO A 61 25.18 -20.49 -0.38
N CYS A 62 26.14 -20.58 0.54
CA CYS A 62 26.13 -19.74 1.76
C CYS A 62 26.47 -18.26 1.48
N ALA A 63 25.85 -17.33 2.20
CA ALA A 63 26.31 -15.94 2.29
C ALA A 63 27.29 -15.75 3.46
N THR A 64 26.95 -16.25 4.64
CA THR A 64 27.88 -16.43 5.77
C THR A 64 27.88 -17.88 6.24
N CYS A 65 28.96 -18.29 6.91
CA CYS A 65 29.18 -19.64 7.42
C CYS A 65 30.10 -19.58 8.65
N GLU A 66 30.08 -20.60 9.52
CA GLU A 66 30.77 -20.55 10.83
C GLU A 66 31.76 -21.69 11.09
N THR A 67 31.35 -22.94 10.88
CA THR A 67 32.16 -24.13 11.26
C THR A 67 32.87 -24.79 10.07
N SER A 68 32.35 -24.59 8.86
CA SER A 68 32.92 -25.06 7.60
C SER A 68 32.40 -24.21 6.43
N ALA A 69 33.03 -24.31 5.27
CA ALA A 69 32.66 -23.54 4.08
C ALA A 69 31.21 -23.77 3.59
N THR A 70 30.57 -24.85 4.03
CA THR A 70 29.20 -25.26 3.65
C THR A 70 28.21 -25.31 4.81
N GLN A 71 28.64 -24.99 6.04
CA GLN A 71 27.76 -24.79 7.20
C GLN A 71 27.29 -23.34 7.23
N CYS A 72 26.22 -23.05 6.47
CA CYS A 72 25.69 -21.70 6.34
C CYS A 72 25.09 -21.19 7.66
N THR A 73 25.22 -19.89 7.89
CA THR A 73 24.53 -19.13 8.95
C THR A 73 23.69 -17.97 8.40
N SER A 74 23.82 -17.64 7.12
CA SER A 74 22.88 -16.80 6.38
C SER A 74 22.96 -17.12 4.88
N CYS A 75 21.94 -16.71 4.14
CA CYS A 75 21.76 -17.05 2.73
C CYS A 75 21.72 -15.81 1.82
N PRO A 76 22.14 -15.92 0.54
CA PRO A 76 21.98 -14.85 -0.42
C PRO A 76 20.52 -14.50 -0.66
N GLU A 77 20.26 -13.29 -1.16
CA GLU A 77 18.93 -12.82 -1.56
C GLU A 77 18.22 -13.85 -2.47
N GLY A 78 16.96 -14.15 -2.17
CA GLY A 78 16.17 -15.18 -2.84
C GLY A 78 16.39 -16.62 -2.33
N LYS A 79 17.22 -16.83 -1.30
CA LYS A 79 17.40 -18.13 -0.63
C LYS A 79 17.17 -18.04 0.87
N TYR A 80 16.72 -19.15 1.45
CA TYR A 80 16.29 -19.25 2.84
C TYR A 80 17.14 -20.29 3.58
N LEU A 81 17.47 -20.00 4.85
CA LEU A 81 18.25 -20.88 5.70
C LEU A 81 17.38 -22.03 6.24
N ASN A 82 17.72 -23.26 5.86
CA ASN A 82 17.14 -24.49 6.38
C ASN A 82 18.21 -25.23 7.18
N GLY A 83 18.20 -25.05 8.51
CA GLY A 83 19.25 -25.52 9.40
C GLY A 83 20.58 -24.81 9.14
N ASN A 84 21.52 -25.49 8.47
CA ASN A 84 22.81 -24.94 8.05
C ASN A 84 22.99 -24.94 6.52
N THR A 85 21.90 -24.95 5.75
CA THR A 85 21.94 -25.01 4.28
C THR A 85 21.00 -23.98 3.66
N CYS A 86 21.36 -23.44 2.50
CA CYS A 86 20.55 -22.42 1.80
C CYS A 86 19.77 -23.03 0.65
N VAL A 87 18.44 -22.91 0.69
CA VAL A 87 17.50 -23.49 -0.27
C VAL A 87 16.62 -22.40 -0.92
N GLU A 88 16.09 -22.69 -2.12
CA GLU A 88 15.11 -21.82 -2.80
C GLU A 88 13.66 -22.24 -2.48
N ASP A 89 13.47 -23.50 -2.09
CA ASP A 89 12.21 -24.10 -1.66
C ASP A 89 12.42 -24.72 -0.27
N CYS A 90 11.51 -24.44 0.67
CA CYS A 90 11.58 -24.91 2.04
C CYS A 90 10.93 -26.29 2.26
N GLY A 91 10.16 -26.80 1.29
CA GLY A 91 9.33 -28.01 1.42
C GLY A 91 7.88 -27.71 1.80
N ASN A 92 7.10 -28.76 2.08
CA ASN A 92 5.66 -28.64 2.36
C ASN A 92 5.32 -28.44 3.85
N ASP A 93 6.24 -28.83 4.75
CA ASP A 93 6.15 -28.74 6.22
C ASP A 93 6.72 -27.42 6.78
N LYS A 94 7.15 -26.53 5.88
CA LYS A 94 7.83 -25.26 6.18
C LYS A 94 7.41 -24.16 5.22
N TYR A 95 7.57 -22.92 5.65
CA TYR A 95 7.44 -21.75 4.80
C TYR A 95 8.74 -20.94 4.75
N ALA A 96 8.93 -20.24 3.63
CA ALA A 96 10.03 -19.31 3.43
C ALA A 96 9.69 -17.95 4.09
N ASP A 97 10.21 -17.70 5.29
CA ASP A 97 10.00 -16.42 5.97
C ASP A 97 10.90 -15.34 5.37
N LYS A 98 10.29 -14.34 4.74
CA LYS A 98 10.99 -13.19 4.15
C LYS A 98 11.46 -12.16 5.19
N GLN A 99 11.02 -12.27 6.44
CA GLN A 99 11.44 -11.36 7.52
C GLN A 99 12.73 -11.81 8.19
N SER A 100 12.92 -13.12 8.43
CA SER A 100 14.20 -13.66 8.96
C SER A 100 15.13 -14.24 7.88
N GLY A 101 14.63 -14.59 6.70
CA GLY A 101 15.42 -15.25 5.65
C GLY A 101 15.61 -16.75 5.92
N GLU A 102 14.65 -17.39 6.58
CA GLU A 102 14.75 -18.77 7.08
C GLU A 102 13.56 -19.64 6.65
N CYS A 103 13.75 -20.96 6.65
CA CYS A 103 12.68 -21.94 6.47
C CYS A 103 12.08 -22.32 7.84
N LYS A 104 11.03 -21.60 8.25
CA LYS A 104 10.28 -21.83 9.50
C LYS A 104 9.24 -22.93 9.36
N THR A 105 8.92 -23.64 10.44
CA THR A 105 8.01 -24.80 10.34
C THR A 105 6.54 -24.38 10.42
N CYS A 106 5.68 -25.05 9.65
CA CYS A 106 4.25 -24.80 9.69
C CYS A 106 3.64 -25.04 11.08
N SER A 107 4.24 -25.92 11.90
CA SER A 107 3.81 -26.18 13.27
C SER A 107 4.08 -25.03 14.27
N GLU A 108 4.72 -23.93 13.83
CA GLU A 108 4.70 -22.65 14.57
C GLU A 108 3.31 -22.00 14.53
N ILE A 109 2.49 -22.32 13.52
CA ILE A 109 1.05 -22.05 13.51
C ILE A 109 0.34 -23.22 14.21
N THR A 110 -0.40 -22.93 15.26
CA THR A 110 -1.12 -23.93 16.06
C THR A 110 -2.01 -24.85 15.20
N ASP A 111 -1.83 -26.16 15.35
CA ASP A 111 -2.51 -27.23 14.58
C ASP A 111 -2.32 -27.19 13.05
N CYS A 112 -1.32 -26.47 12.52
CA CYS A 112 -1.05 -26.43 11.08
C CYS A 112 -0.01 -27.47 10.63
N THR A 113 -0.24 -28.11 9.47
CA THR A 113 0.63 -29.14 8.88
C THR A 113 1.23 -28.75 7.53
N ALA A 114 0.57 -27.87 6.77
CA ALA A 114 1.11 -27.27 5.55
C ALA A 114 0.72 -25.80 5.45
N CYS A 115 1.63 -24.96 4.97
CA CYS A 115 1.53 -23.50 5.05
C CYS A 115 2.36 -22.81 3.96
N ALA A 116 2.17 -21.51 3.76
CA ALA A 116 2.94 -20.67 2.86
C ALA A 116 3.08 -19.25 3.40
N TYR A 117 4.11 -18.51 3.02
CA TYR A 117 4.20 -17.07 3.32
C TYR A 117 3.27 -16.27 2.40
N ASN A 118 2.42 -15.41 2.97
CA ASN A 118 1.58 -14.49 2.22
C ASN A 118 2.30 -13.13 2.10
N ASP A 119 2.63 -12.75 0.86
CA ASP A 119 3.36 -11.51 0.57
C ASP A 119 2.52 -10.24 0.80
N ASP A 120 1.21 -10.28 0.54
CA ASP A 120 0.32 -9.12 0.70
C ASP A 120 0.00 -8.83 2.18
N LEU A 121 0.03 -9.87 3.03
CA LEU A 121 -0.22 -9.78 4.47
C LEU A 121 1.05 -9.77 5.33
N HIS A 122 2.21 -10.02 4.71
CA HIS A 122 3.51 -10.19 5.38
C HIS A 122 3.48 -11.20 6.57
N LEU A 123 2.75 -12.30 6.43
CA LEU A 123 2.60 -13.32 7.48
C LEU A 123 2.38 -14.72 6.87
N PRO A 124 2.65 -15.81 7.59
CA PRO A 124 2.38 -17.16 7.09
C PRO A 124 0.90 -17.54 7.21
N ILE A 125 0.36 -18.14 6.16
CA ILE A 125 -0.99 -18.70 6.09
C ILE A 125 -0.95 -20.22 6.04
N CYS A 126 -1.90 -20.85 6.71
CA CYS A 126 -2.08 -22.30 6.78
C CYS A 126 -2.99 -22.80 5.64
N SER A 127 -2.61 -23.89 5.00
CA SER A 127 -3.34 -24.54 3.91
C SER A 127 -3.84 -25.95 4.25
N ALA A 128 -3.26 -26.61 5.26
CA ALA A 128 -3.75 -27.87 5.83
C ALA A 128 -3.52 -27.93 7.34
N CYS A 129 -4.47 -28.51 8.06
CA CYS A 129 -4.45 -28.65 9.53
C CYS A 129 -4.24 -30.10 9.97
N ASP A 130 -3.83 -30.30 11.22
CA ASP A 130 -3.77 -31.60 11.89
C ASP A 130 -5.10 -31.92 12.62
N ASN A 131 -5.14 -33.04 13.34
CA ASN A 131 -6.14 -33.34 14.38
C ASN A 131 -7.60 -33.33 13.91
N SER A 132 -7.84 -33.56 12.60
CA SER A 132 -9.14 -33.44 11.93
C SER A 132 -9.76 -32.03 11.95
N LYS A 133 -8.97 -31.00 12.25
CA LYS A 133 -9.36 -29.60 12.13
C LYS A 133 -9.44 -29.14 10.67
N VAL A 134 -10.06 -27.98 10.46
CA VAL A 134 -10.19 -27.34 9.16
C VAL A 134 -9.55 -25.96 9.15
N VAL A 135 -9.12 -25.51 7.97
CA VAL A 135 -8.71 -24.11 7.77
C VAL A 135 -9.95 -23.21 7.80
N ARG A 136 -9.90 -22.16 8.63
CA ARG A 136 -10.83 -21.02 8.63
C ARG A 136 -10.08 -19.79 8.14
N THR A 137 -10.56 -19.16 7.08
CA THR A 137 -10.00 -17.92 6.51
C THR A 137 -10.80 -16.71 7.00
N GLU A 138 -10.11 -15.71 7.53
CA GLU A 138 -10.70 -14.46 8.03
C GLU A 138 -10.91 -13.43 6.90
N LEU A 139 -11.58 -12.30 7.22
CA LEU A 139 -11.87 -11.22 6.27
C LEU A 139 -10.62 -10.53 5.68
N ASP A 140 -9.48 -10.62 6.38
CA ASP A 140 -8.18 -10.10 5.93
C ASP A 140 -7.38 -11.13 5.14
N GLY A 141 -7.87 -12.35 4.96
CA GLY A 141 -7.15 -13.44 4.29
C GLY A 141 -6.17 -14.19 5.19
N SER A 142 -6.06 -13.84 6.47
CA SER A 142 -5.35 -14.66 7.46
C SER A 142 -6.12 -15.96 7.73
N THR A 143 -5.46 -16.95 8.33
CA THR A 143 -5.97 -18.33 8.41
C THR A 143 -5.67 -18.98 9.76
N THR A 144 -6.63 -19.72 10.30
CA THR A 144 -6.48 -20.50 11.55
C THR A 144 -6.98 -21.93 11.39
N CYS A 145 -6.53 -22.84 12.27
CA CYS A 145 -6.96 -24.23 12.31
C CYS A 145 -7.96 -24.47 13.44
N VAL A 146 -9.21 -24.80 13.08
CA VAL A 146 -10.37 -24.79 13.98
C VAL A 146 -11.13 -26.12 13.97
N ASP A 147 -11.84 -26.43 15.04
CA ASP A 147 -12.79 -27.56 15.04
C ASP A 147 -14.10 -27.20 14.31
N LEU A 148 -14.39 -27.92 13.23
CA LEU A 148 -15.52 -27.65 12.34
C LEU A 148 -16.89 -27.77 13.04
N ASN A 149 -17.01 -28.57 14.11
CA ASN A 149 -18.30 -28.90 14.73
C ASN A 149 -18.65 -28.01 15.93
N THR A 150 -17.66 -27.28 16.48
CA THR A 150 -17.83 -26.39 17.64
C THR A 150 -17.55 -24.92 17.30
N GLU A 151 -16.61 -24.63 16.40
CA GLU A 151 -16.21 -23.25 16.06
C GLU A 151 -16.92 -22.69 14.80
N CYS A 152 -17.56 -23.55 14.00
CA CYS A 152 -18.18 -23.17 12.71
C CYS A 152 -19.68 -23.49 12.60
N THR A 153 -20.31 -23.94 13.70
CA THR A 153 -21.72 -24.40 13.74
C THR A 153 -22.67 -23.44 14.45
N THR A 154 -22.16 -22.37 15.06
CA THR A 154 -22.95 -21.34 15.73
C THR A 154 -22.88 -20.04 14.94
N GLY A 155 -23.97 -19.25 14.92
CA GLY A 155 -24.18 -18.14 13.98
C GLY A 155 -23.23 -16.96 14.15
N GLY A 156 -21.99 -17.11 13.67
CA GLY A 156 -20.90 -16.13 13.70
C GLY A 156 -20.44 -15.74 12.31
N ALA A 157 -19.19 -15.31 12.18
CA ALA A 157 -18.61 -14.84 10.90
C ALA A 157 -18.40 -15.95 9.85
N HIS A 158 -18.53 -17.21 10.24
CA HIS A 158 -18.34 -18.38 9.39
C HIS A 158 -19.47 -19.38 9.57
N PHE A 159 -19.71 -20.19 8.54
CA PHE A 159 -20.64 -21.32 8.56
C PHE A 159 -19.96 -22.62 8.14
N LYS A 160 -20.44 -23.73 8.71
CA LYS A 160 -20.07 -25.09 8.30
C LYS A 160 -20.75 -25.42 6.96
N ASP A 161 -19.96 -25.86 5.98
CA ASP A 161 -20.47 -26.54 4.78
C ASP A 161 -20.22 -28.05 4.91
N ASP A 162 -21.24 -28.78 5.34
CA ASP A 162 -21.23 -30.26 5.42
C ASP A 162 -20.96 -30.94 4.07
N SER A 163 -21.20 -30.27 2.93
CA SER A 163 -20.98 -30.85 1.60
C SER A 163 -19.52 -30.80 1.14
N THR A 164 -18.71 -29.90 1.73
CA THR A 164 -17.27 -29.77 1.44
C THR A 164 -16.37 -30.01 2.67
N ASN A 165 -16.97 -30.18 3.86
CA ASN A 165 -16.31 -30.27 5.15
C ASN A 165 -15.37 -29.07 5.43
N LYS A 166 -15.89 -27.84 5.19
CA LYS A 166 -15.15 -26.58 5.33
C LYS A 166 -15.85 -25.59 6.26
N CYS A 167 -15.05 -24.71 6.87
CA CYS A 167 -15.50 -23.53 7.59
C CYS A 167 -15.40 -22.32 6.64
N LEU A 168 -16.54 -21.86 6.12
CA LEU A 168 -16.60 -20.85 5.06
C LEU A 168 -17.03 -19.50 5.61
N LEU A 169 -16.41 -18.42 5.14
CA LEU A 169 -16.71 -17.06 5.58
C LEU A 169 -18.11 -16.63 5.09
N CYS A 170 -18.93 -16.07 5.98
CA CYS A 170 -20.29 -15.62 5.66
C CYS A 170 -20.33 -14.53 4.58
N GLY A 171 -19.29 -13.70 4.48
CA GLY A 171 -19.16 -12.67 3.45
C GLY A 171 -18.80 -13.17 2.05
N ASP A 172 -18.37 -14.44 1.90
CA ASP A 172 -17.78 -14.96 0.66
C ASP A 172 -18.83 -15.48 -0.32
N ASN A 173 -19.29 -14.57 -1.18
CA ASN A 173 -20.21 -14.86 -2.29
C ASN A 173 -19.68 -15.93 -3.28
N THR A 174 -18.35 -16.18 -3.36
CA THR A 174 -17.78 -17.16 -4.28
C THR A 174 -17.93 -18.60 -3.79
N ASN A 175 -17.82 -18.82 -2.47
CA ASN A 175 -18.04 -20.13 -1.84
C ASN A 175 -19.48 -20.33 -1.30
N GLY A 176 -20.36 -19.35 -1.51
CA GLY A 176 -21.80 -19.44 -1.19
C GLY A 176 -22.20 -18.85 0.16
N GLY A 177 -21.38 -17.98 0.74
CA GLY A 177 -21.86 -16.94 1.65
C GLY A 177 -22.68 -15.88 0.90
N VAL A 178 -22.88 -14.73 1.54
CA VAL A 178 -23.61 -13.58 1.00
C VAL A 178 -22.71 -12.35 1.06
N GLU A 179 -22.60 -11.62 -0.04
CA GLU A 179 -21.78 -10.40 -0.12
C GLU A 179 -22.19 -9.39 0.97
N HIS A 180 -21.19 -8.81 1.64
CA HIS A 180 -21.34 -7.89 2.78
C HIS A 180 -22.06 -8.47 4.01
N CYS A 181 -22.12 -9.81 4.15
CA CYS A 181 -22.60 -10.45 5.37
C CYS A 181 -21.54 -10.50 6.48
N LYS A 182 -21.95 -10.22 7.72
CA LYS A 182 -21.12 -10.23 8.95
C LYS A 182 -21.31 -11.48 9.78
N THR A 183 -22.55 -11.98 9.89
CA THR A 183 -22.82 -13.27 10.52
C THR A 183 -23.89 -14.06 9.78
N CYS A 184 -23.75 -15.39 9.79
CA CYS A 184 -24.70 -16.31 9.16
C CYS A 184 -24.67 -17.68 9.84
N THR A 185 -25.75 -18.44 9.64
CA THR A 185 -25.91 -19.81 10.17
C THR A 185 -25.82 -20.90 9.10
N ALA A 186 -25.93 -20.55 7.82
CA ALA A 186 -25.90 -21.49 6.70
C ALA A 186 -25.57 -20.83 5.36
N LYS A 187 -25.21 -21.65 4.37
CA LYS A 187 -24.97 -21.28 2.97
C LYS A 187 -26.15 -20.47 2.38
N GLY A 188 -25.86 -19.35 1.74
CA GLY A 188 -26.86 -18.46 1.14
C GLY A 188 -27.75 -17.71 2.13
N GLN A 189 -27.48 -17.78 3.44
CA GLN A 189 -28.14 -16.96 4.44
C GLN A 189 -27.22 -15.85 4.94
N CYS A 190 -27.85 -14.79 5.46
CA CYS A 190 -27.18 -13.77 6.22
C CYS A 190 -28.06 -13.36 7.39
N ASP A 191 -27.52 -13.41 8.61
CA ASP A 191 -28.23 -13.09 9.84
C ASP A 191 -27.97 -11.64 10.28
N SER A 192 -26.73 -11.14 10.12
CA SER A 192 -26.39 -9.72 10.24
C SER A 192 -25.41 -9.26 9.16
N CYS A 193 -25.53 -8.01 8.71
CA CYS A 193 -24.67 -7.40 7.68
C CYS A 193 -23.44 -6.71 8.29
N VAL A 194 -22.40 -6.48 7.48
CA VAL A 194 -21.24 -5.67 7.89
C VAL A 194 -21.64 -4.19 8.00
N ASP A 195 -20.90 -3.47 8.83
CA ASP A 195 -21.08 -2.05 9.08
C ASP A 195 -21.09 -1.28 7.74
N GLY A 196 -22.05 -0.36 7.58
CA GLY A 196 -22.36 0.30 6.30
C GLY A 196 -23.40 -0.42 5.44
N TYR A 197 -23.91 -1.59 5.84
CA TYR A 197 -24.96 -2.35 5.15
C TYR A 197 -26.08 -2.79 6.10
N VAL A 198 -27.29 -2.97 5.55
CA VAL A 198 -28.48 -3.40 6.29
C VAL A 198 -29.25 -4.50 5.54
N LYS A 199 -29.83 -5.42 6.30
CA LYS A 199 -30.68 -6.51 5.82
C LYS A 199 -32.14 -6.02 5.76
N THR A 200 -32.69 -5.83 4.56
CA THR A 200 -34.11 -5.50 4.40
C THR A 200 -34.99 -6.65 4.93
N ALA A 201 -36.11 -6.34 5.59
CA ALA A 201 -36.97 -7.35 6.21
C ALA A 201 -37.38 -8.46 5.22
N GLY A 202 -37.03 -9.70 5.54
CA GLY A 202 -37.31 -10.88 4.70
C GLY A 202 -36.30 -11.16 3.58
N ALA A 203 -35.31 -10.29 3.34
CA ALA A 203 -34.22 -10.56 2.40
C ALA A 203 -33.06 -11.31 3.08
N SER A 204 -32.40 -12.23 2.37
CA SER A 204 -31.13 -12.84 2.81
C SER A 204 -29.89 -12.03 2.38
N THR A 205 -30.07 -10.89 1.70
CA THR A 205 -29.00 -10.06 1.11
C THR A 205 -28.80 -8.74 1.83
N CYS A 206 -27.56 -8.29 1.92
CA CYS A 206 -27.17 -7.01 2.51
C CYS A 206 -27.20 -5.88 1.48
N THR A 207 -27.90 -4.78 1.79
CA THR A 207 -27.97 -3.57 0.95
C THR A 207 -27.19 -2.44 1.60
N ALA A 208 -26.43 -1.67 0.83
CA ALA A 208 -25.68 -0.53 1.37
C ALA A 208 -26.61 0.49 2.06
N CYS A 209 -26.16 1.03 3.19
CA CYS A 209 -26.81 2.15 3.84
C CYS A 209 -26.80 3.41 2.95
N GLY A 210 -27.66 4.36 3.30
CA GLY A 210 -27.69 5.67 2.66
C GLY A 210 -26.33 6.40 2.72
N ALA A 211 -26.17 7.40 1.85
CA ALA A 211 -24.93 8.16 1.76
C ALA A 211 -24.48 8.69 3.13
N ASN A 212 -23.17 8.56 3.42
CA ASN A 212 -22.50 8.99 4.65
C ASN A 212 -22.90 8.27 5.96
N CYS A 213 -23.89 7.37 5.96
CA CYS A 213 -24.18 6.51 7.11
C CYS A 213 -23.04 5.50 7.37
N ALA A 214 -22.64 5.30 8.63
CA ALA A 214 -21.82 4.15 9.06
C ALA A 214 -22.69 2.97 9.52
N THR A 215 -23.83 3.22 10.14
CA THR A 215 -24.87 2.22 10.39
C THR A 215 -26.26 2.80 10.08
N CYS A 216 -27.22 1.94 9.76
CA CYS A 216 -28.58 2.32 9.47
C CYS A 216 -29.56 1.15 9.70
N ALA A 217 -30.77 1.45 10.15
CA ALA A 217 -31.91 0.53 10.13
C ALA A 217 -32.64 0.52 8.76
N GLU A 218 -32.46 1.57 7.94
CA GLU A 218 -33.07 1.71 6.62
C GLU A 218 -32.06 2.21 5.57
N VAL A 219 -32.22 1.79 4.32
CA VAL A 219 -31.31 2.14 3.19
C VAL A 219 -31.38 3.60 2.73
N THR A 220 -32.13 4.48 3.42
CA THR A 220 -32.32 5.87 3.00
C THR A 220 -31.29 6.80 3.66
N LYS A 221 -30.84 7.82 2.92
CA LYS A 221 -29.80 8.78 3.36
C LYS A 221 -30.18 9.65 4.57
N ASP A 222 -31.44 9.61 4.99
CA ASP A 222 -32.00 10.39 6.10
C ASP A 222 -32.38 9.49 7.29
N LYS A 223 -31.86 8.25 7.30
CA LYS A 223 -32.06 7.22 8.32
C LYS A 223 -30.76 6.53 8.74
N CYS A 224 -29.68 7.29 8.82
CA CYS A 224 -28.45 6.85 9.46
C CYS A 224 -28.64 6.79 10.99
N ASP A 225 -28.10 5.76 11.62
CA ASP A 225 -28.02 5.64 13.08
C ASP A 225 -26.68 6.15 13.61
N THR A 226 -25.61 5.92 12.85
CA THR A 226 -24.29 6.51 13.05
C THR A 226 -23.72 6.99 11.72
N CYS A 227 -22.76 7.90 11.77
CA CYS A 227 -22.13 8.51 10.59
C CYS A 227 -20.71 8.01 10.37
N LYS A 228 -20.25 8.01 9.10
CA LYS A 228 -18.86 7.69 8.77
C LYS A 228 -17.89 8.72 9.40
N PRO A 229 -16.63 8.35 9.68
CA PRO A 229 -15.63 9.30 10.15
C PRO A 229 -15.57 10.55 9.26
N GLY A 230 -15.58 11.73 9.89
CA GLY A 230 -15.68 13.01 9.20
C GLY A 230 -17.10 13.50 8.87
N TYR A 231 -18.13 12.83 9.41
CA TYR A 231 -19.53 13.25 9.33
C TYR A 231 -20.19 13.21 10.72
N PHE A 232 -21.13 14.11 10.98
CA PHE A 232 -21.96 14.12 12.19
C PHE A 232 -23.44 13.93 11.85
N LEU A 233 -24.20 13.43 12.83
CA LEU A 233 -25.63 13.19 12.68
C LEU A 233 -26.41 14.49 12.91
N GLN A 234 -27.06 15.01 11.87
CA GLN A 234 -27.75 16.30 11.93
C GLN A 234 -28.90 16.25 12.94
N GLY A 235 -28.88 17.17 13.92
CA GLY A 235 -29.84 17.20 15.03
C GLY A 235 -29.50 16.28 16.20
N GLY A 236 -28.48 15.42 16.10
CA GLY A 236 -27.95 14.62 17.21
C GLY A 236 -28.81 13.44 17.67
N THR A 237 -29.88 13.10 16.95
CA THR A 237 -30.79 11.99 17.26
C THR A 237 -30.89 11.01 16.09
N SER A 238 -30.76 9.72 16.36
CA SER A 238 -31.05 8.64 15.40
C SER A 238 -32.57 8.45 15.26
N PRO A 239 -33.08 8.06 14.07
CA PRO A 239 -32.36 7.94 12.79
C PRO A 239 -32.46 9.25 11.96
N GLY A 240 -31.33 9.72 11.42
CA GLY A 240 -31.21 11.04 10.76
C GLY A 240 -30.18 11.12 9.62
N THR A 241 -29.85 12.33 9.16
CA THR A 241 -28.96 12.58 8.00
C THR A 241 -27.52 12.85 8.45
N CYS A 242 -26.52 12.31 7.72
CA CYS A 242 -25.10 12.47 8.04
C CYS A 242 -24.42 13.57 7.19
N THR A 243 -23.96 14.64 7.85
CA THR A 243 -23.43 15.87 7.25
C THR A 243 -21.92 16.01 7.51
N PRO A 244 -21.10 16.50 6.56
CA PRO A 244 -19.65 16.65 6.76
C PRO A 244 -19.27 17.51 7.97
N CYS A 245 -18.19 17.16 8.67
CA CYS A 245 -17.68 17.94 9.80
C CYS A 245 -17.30 19.39 9.46
N ASP A 246 -16.99 19.69 8.20
CA ASP A 246 -16.70 21.03 7.69
C ASP A 246 -17.72 21.54 6.65
N ASP A 247 -18.97 21.05 6.73
CA ASP A 247 -20.08 21.59 5.94
C ASP A 247 -20.23 23.11 6.10
N ALA A 248 -20.38 23.83 4.98
CA ALA A 248 -20.37 25.29 4.98
C ALA A 248 -21.60 25.96 5.63
N ALA A 249 -22.65 25.20 5.94
CA ALA A 249 -23.87 25.71 6.58
C ALA A 249 -24.02 25.26 8.06
N SER A 250 -23.35 24.17 8.46
CA SER A 250 -23.59 23.51 9.76
C SER A 250 -22.38 22.80 10.37
N GLY A 251 -21.23 22.79 9.70
CA GLY A 251 -19.96 22.25 10.19
C GLY A 251 -19.02 23.32 10.79
N ILE A 252 -17.76 22.93 10.96
CA ILE A 252 -16.64 23.77 11.41
C ILE A 252 -15.59 23.74 10.30
N GLU A 253 -15.25 24.90 9.70
CA GLU A 253 -14.29 24.98 8.59
C GLU A 253 -12.98 24.28 8.95
N GLY A 254 -12.51 23.39 8.06
CA GLY A 254 -11.26 22.67 8.27
C GLY A 254 -11.31 21.58 9.32
N CYS A 255 -12.48 21.15 9.81
CA CYS A 255 -12.60 20.02 10.72
C CYS A 255 -12.55 18.67 9.98
N ALA A 256 -11.69 17.74 10.41
CA ALA A 256 -11.58 16.39 9.85
C ALA A 256 -12.47 15.37 10.54
N THR A 257 -12.56 15.43 11.88
CA THR A 257 -13.41 14.54 12.67
C THR A 257 -14.07 15.34 13.79
N CYS A 258 -15.33 15.04 14.07
CA CYS A 258 -16.17 15.82 14.96
C CYS A 258 -17.13 14.92 15.75
N THR A 259 -17.56 15.40 16.90
CA THR A 259 -18.56 14.77 17.77
C THR A 259 -19.72 15.74 17.94
N PHE A 260 -20.97 15.26 17.84
CA PHE A 260 -22.14 16.06 18.19
C PHE A 260 -22.70 15.62 19.54
N SER A 261 -22.82 16.56 20.49
CA SER A 261 -23.43 16.33 21.81
C SER A 261 -24.12 17.60 22.28
N GLY A 262 -25.29 17.89 21.70
CA GLY A 262 -26.01 19.17 21.85
C GLY A 262 -25.40 20.32 21.03
N SER A 263 -24.06 20.37 20.92
CA SER A 263 -23.31 21.19 19.98
C SER A 263 -22.31 20.34 19.17
N LEU A 264 -21.84 20.88 18.05
CA LEU A 264 -20.77 20.27 17.26
C LEU A 264 -19.40 20.63 17.87
N THR A 265 -18.60 19.60 18.14
CA THR A 265 -17.23 19.70 18.66
C THR A 265 -16.29 19.14 17.61
N CYS A 266 -15.25 19.89 17.23
CA CYS A 266 -14.19 19.34 16.37
C CYS A 266 -13.15 18.60 17.24
N ASN A 267 -12.79 17.38 16.84
CA ASN A 267 -11.83 16.53 17.56
C ASN A 267 -10.44 16.57 16.90
N SER A 268 -10.40 16.63 15.56
CA SER A 268 -9.17 16.78 14.78
C SER A 268 -9.42 17.62 13.53
N CYS A 269 -8.40 18.38 13.13
CA CYS A 269 -8.46 19.23 11.95
C CYS A 269 -8.07 18.46 10.67
N LYS A 270 -8.55 18.94 9.53
CA LYS A 270 -8.10 18.50 8.20
C LYS A 270 -6.61 18.79 8.04
N PRO A 271 -5.92 18.03 7.17
CA PRO A 271 -4.56 18.37 6.83
C PRO A 271 -4.47 19.84 6.37
N ASN A 272 -3.35 20.49 6.68
CA ASN A 272 -3.13 21.94 6.52
C ASN A 272 -4.00 22.84 7.39
N TYR A 273 -4.60 22.32 8.46
CA TYR A 273 -5.15 23.15 9.52
C TYR A 273 -4.43 22.84 10.84
N LYS A 274 -3.85 23.87 11.44
CA LYS A 274 -3.25 23.83 12.75
C LYS A 274 -4.36 23.83 13.80
N ALA A 275 -4.41 22.78 14.62
CA ALA A 275 -5.26 22.73 15.80
C ALA A 275 -4.84 23.76 16.86
N SER A 276 -5.83 24.29 17.58
CA SER A 276 -5.65 25.20 18.71
C SER A 276 -6.82 25.08 19.69
N GLY A 277 -6.59 25.43 20.97
CA GLY A 277 -7.60 25.35 22.03
C GLY A 277 -7.59 24.03 22.82
N THR A 278 -8.45 23.97 23.85
CA THR A 278 -8.59 22.82 24.76
C THR A 278 -10.07 22.43 24.85
N GLY A 279 -10.44 21.26 24.35
CA GLY A 279 -11.83 20.87 24.12
C GLY A 279 -12.07 20.69 22.62
N SER A 280 -13.05 21.40 22.05
CA SER A 280 -13.16 21.51 20.58
C SER A 280 -11.91 22.17 20.01
N VAL A 281 -11.25 21.55 19.03
CA VAL A 281 -10.12 22.17 18.34
C VAL A 281 -10.62 23.24 17.37
N THR A 282 -10.07 24.45 17.47
CA THR A 282 -10.17 25.45 16.41
C THR A 282 -9.15 25.10 15.33
N CYS A 283 -9.61 25.06 14.09
CA CYS A 283 -8.80 24.73 12.91
C CYS A 283 -8.49 26.02 12.13
N THR A 284 -7.24 26.48 12.18
CA THR A 284 -6.74 27.64 11.40
C THR A 284 -5.79 27.13 10.32
N LYS A 285 -5.76 27.69 9.10
CA LYS A 285 -4.97 27.08 8.03
C LYS A 285 -3.48 27.22 8.34
N THR A 286 -2.71 26.14 8.22
CA THR A 286 -1.28 26.13 8.59
C THR A 286 -0.43 27.05 7.71
N CYS A 287 -0.91 27.44 6.54
CA CYS A 287 -0.30 28.46 5.68
C CYS A 287 -0.64 29.91 6.09
N GLU A 288 -1.43 30.11 7.16
CA GLU A 288 -1.75 31.42 7.76
C GLU A 288 -0.79 31.75 8.94
N ASP A 289 0.44 31.22 8.93
CA ASP A 289 1.57 31.99 9.42
C ASP A 289 1.97 32.97 8.30
N ASP A 290 1.67 34.26 8.50
CA ASP A 290 1.96 35.33 7.54
C ASP A 290 3.45 35.38 7.11
N SER A 291 4.38 34.82 7.89
CA SER A 291 5.80 34.76 7.55
C SER A 291 6.20 33.57 6.67
N ALA A 292 5.41 32.48 6.65
CA ALA A 292 5.84 31.18 6.12
C ALA A 292 5.82 31.07 4.58
N CYS A 293 4.77 31.59 3.93
CA CYS A 293 4.66 31.63 2.45
C CYS A 293 4.71 33.06 1.86
N GLY A 294 5.14 34.06 2.63
CA GLY A 294 5.16 35.47 2.20
C GLY A 294 3.78 36.14 2.24
N GLY A 295 3.03 35.90 3.31
CA GLY A 295 1.74 36.53 3.62
C GLY A 295 0.65 36.36 2.58
N THR A 296 -0.24 37.35 2.52
CA THR A 296 -1.48 37.38 1.72
C THR A 296 -1.32 37.31 0.19
N ALA A 297 -0.08 37.18 -0.33
CA ALA A 297 0.22 37.01 -1.75
C ALA A 297 0.87 35.65 -2.10
N GLY A 298 1.14 34.77 -1.12
CA GLY A 298 1.61 33.40 -1.33
C GLY A 298 0.50 32.42 -1.71
N ALA A 299 0.86 31.17 -2.03
CA ALA A 299 -0.12 30.09 -2.24
C ALA A 299 0.43 28.72 -1.80
N CYS A 300 -0.46 27.83 -1.34
CA CYS A 300 -0.16 26.47 -0.85
C CYS A 300 -0.80 25.37 -1.72
N GLY A 301 -0.37 25.26 -2.98
CA GLY A 301 -0.84 24.26 -3.94
C GLY A 301 0.02 22.99 -4.05
N ALA A 302 1.10 22.86 -3.25
CA ALA A 302 1.99 21.70 -3.31
C ALA A 302 1.58 20.63 -2.28
N THR A 303 0.88 19.58 -2.72
CA THR A 303 0.36 18.51 -1.85
C THR A 303 1.29 17.28 -1.82
N VAL A 304 1.45 16.68 -0.65
CA VAL A 304 2.35 15.53 -0.38
C VAL A 304 1.61 14.51 0.47
N VAL A 305 1.65 13.23 0.10
CA VAL A 305 1.03 12.15 0.87
C VAL A 305 2.09 11.46 1.72
N GLY A 306 1.85 11.35 3.03
CA GLY A 306 2.67 10.60 3.97
C GLY A 306 2.47 9.09 3.87
N SER A 307 3.34 8.32 4.51
CA SER A 307 3.21 6.85 4.59
C SER A 307 1.98 6.39 5.38
N ASP A 308 1.42 7.27 6.22
CA ASP A 308 0.16 7.10 6.96
C ASP A 308 -1.09 7.52 6.16
N GLY A 309 -0.93 7.96 4.91
CA GLY A 309 -2.00 8.52 4.08
C GLY A 309 -2.38 9.98 4.42
N SER A 310 -1.68 10.64 5.35
CA SER A 310 -1.92 12.06 5.65
C SER A 310 -1.46 12.96 4.49
N MET A 311 -2.25 13.98 4.14
CA MET A 311 -1.95 14.86 3.00
C MET A 311 -1.38 16.21 3.47
N LYS A 312 -0.06 16.34 3.61
CA LYS A 312 0.61 17.59 4.01
C LYS A 312 0.77 18.52 2.79
N TYR A 313 0.47 19.82 2.92
CA TYR A 313 0.60 20.79 1.83
C TYR A 313 1.58 21.90 2.21
N TYR A 314 2.23 22.46 1.20
CA TYR A 314 3.39 23.33 1.31
C TYR A 314 3.29 24.52 0.35
N CYS A 315 4.15 25.53 0.51
CA CYS A 315 4.18 26.69 -0.38
C CYS A 315 4.46 26.24 -1.84
N SER A 316 3.57 26.59 -2.76
CA SER A 316 3.74 26.48 -4.21
C SER A 316 4.19 27.80 -4.85
N HIS A 317 3.94 28.91 -4.16
CA HIS A 317 4.29 30.26 -4.59
C HIS A 317 4.52 31.15 -3.37
N CYS A 318 5.54 32.00 -3.44
CA CYS A 318 5.90 32.98 -2.41
C CYS A 318 5.44 34.38 -2.82
N GLY A 319 4.70 35.08 -1.94
CA GLY A 319 4.21 36.43 -2.23
C GLY A 319 5.30 37.48 -2.43
N GLU A 320 6.44 37.31 -1.76
CA GLU A 320 7.63 38.16 -1.91
C GLU A 320 8.47 37.75 -3.13
N SER A 321 8.78 38.70 -4.00
CA SER A 321 9.46 38.46 -5.28
C SER A 321 10.91 37.94 -5.18
N THR A 322 11.52 38.05 -3.99
CA THR A 322 12.88 37.59 -3.62
C THR A 322 12.88 36.35 -2.73
N LYS A 323 11.71 35.74 -2.48
CA LYS A 323 11.57 34.43 -1.81
C LYS A 323 11.04 33.40 -2.79
N PHE A 324 11.41 32.14 -2.58
CA PHE A 324 11.07 31.04 -3.48
C PHE A 324 10.78 29.75 -2.71
N PRO A 325 9.90 28.85 -3.19
CA PRO A 325 9.52 27.68 -2.43
C PRO A 325 10.61 26.61 -2.56
N ILE A 326 11.35 26.40 -1.47
CA ILE A 326 12.42 25.41 -1.37
C ILE A 326 12.08 24.49 -0.20
N ASP A 327 12.00 23.19 -0.44
CA ASP A 327 11.50 22.18 0.50
C ASP A 327 10.13 22.53 1.11
N GLY A 328 9.32 23.28 0.34
CA GLY A 328 7.98 23.68 0.74
C GLY A 328 7.87 24.95 1.58
N ILE A 329 8.97 25.65 1.84
CA ILE A 329 9.04 26.90 2.63
C ILE A 329 9.59 28.03 1.75
N CYS A 330 9.13 29.26 1.96
CA CYS A 330 9.61 30.42 1.20
C CYS A 330 10.97 30.93 1.70
N LYS A 331 12.06 30.39 1.13
CA LYS A 331 13.45 30.74 1.45
C LYS A 331 13.98 31.86 0.54
N GLY A 332 14.99 32.60 0.99
CA GLY A 332 15.54 33.76 0.26
C GLY A 332 16.56 33.40 -0.84
N ASP A 333 17.04 34.41 -1.57
CA ASP A 333 18.10 34.25 -2.59
C ASP A 333 19.41 33.63 -2.04
N SER A 334 19.73 33.83 -0.76
CA SER A 334 20.87 33.18 -0.08
C SER A 334 20.69 31.67 0.10
N ASP A 335 19.44 31.22 0.18
CA ASP A 335 19.07 29.91 0.74
C ASP A 335 18.56 28.94 -0.33
N LYS A 336 18.22 29.46 -1.52
CA LYS A 336 17.84 28.65 -2.69
C LYS A 336 19.01 27.91 -3.32
N GLY A 337 20.26 28.28 -3.00
CA GLY A 337 21.46 27.70 -3.59
C GLY A 337 21.44 27.81 -5.13
N SER A 338 21.76 26.71 -5.82
CA SER A 338 21.77 26.64 -7.29
C SER A 338 20.38 26.48 -7.94
N ASN A 339 19.28 26.56 -7.18
CA ASN A 339 17.93 26.45 -7.76
C ASN A 339 17.54 27.75 -8.50
N GLN A 340 17.06 27.60 -9.74
CA GLN A 340 16.70 28.71 -10.61
C GLN A 340 15.26 29.13 -10.35
N CYS A 341 15.10 30.20 -9.58
CA CYS A 341 13.81 30.70 -9.12
C CYS A 341 13.66 32.21 -9.36
N SER A 342 12.45 32.63 -9.73
CA SER A 342 12.08 33.99 -10.12
C SER A 342 10.60 34.23 -9.89
N LYS A 343 10.22 35.46 -9.46
CA LYS A 343 8.81 35.88 -9.25
C LYS A 343 8.01 34.93 -8.34
N GLY A 344 8.59 34.54 -7.20
CA GLY A 344 7.88 33.72 -6.21
C GLY A 344 7.80 32.22 -6.52
N VAL A 345 8.31 31.74 -7.66
CA VAL A 345 8.37 30.30 -8.01
C VAL A 345 9.76 29.88 -8.48
N CYS A 346 10.04 28.58 -8.40
CA CYS A 346 11.16 27.93 -9.07
C CYS A 346 10.77 27.39 -10.45
N THR A 347 11.70 27.43 -11.41
CA THR A 347 11.49 27.01 -12.80
C THR A 347 12.47 25.90 -13.23
N GLN A 348 13.64 25.80 -12.58
CA GLN A 348 14.56 24.67 -12.68
C GLN A 348 15.19 24.46 -11.30
N CYS A 349 15.48 23.21 -10.94
CA CYS A 349 16.08 22.87 -9.65
C CYS A 349 17.50 22.31 -9.83
N ALA A 350 18.31 22.38 -8.78
CA ALA A 350 19.66 21.83 -8.75
C ALA A 350 19.66 20.28 -8.71
N ASP A 351 20.83 19.66 -8.89
CA ASP A 351 20.99 18.21 -8.70
C ASP A 351 20.63 17.81 -7.27
N GLY A 352 19.99 16.66 -7.10
CA GLY A 352 19.40 16.22 -5.82
C GLY A 352 18.07 16.90 -5.44
N TYR A 353 17.59 17.87 -6.23
CA TYR A 353 16.26 18.46 -6.13
C TYR A 353 15.40 18.13 -7.36
N PHE A 354 14.09 17.95 -7.14
CA PHE A 354 13.09 17.87 -8.21
C PHE A 354 12.12 19.05 -8.15
N LEU A 355 11.54 19.42 -9.30
CA LEU A 355 10.56 20.49 -9.43
C LEU A 355 9.14 19.93 -9.22
N TYR A 356 8.39 20.50 -8.29
CA TYR A 356 7.01 20.13 -8.01
C TYR A 356 6.16 21.35 -7.67
N MET A 357 5.04 21.55 -8.38
CA MET A 357 4.08 22.64 -8.15
C MET A 357 4.71 24.04 -7.91
N GLY A 358 5.77 24.38 -8.64
CA GLY A 358 6.44 25.69 -8.52
C GLY A 358 7.52 25.80 -7.43
N GLY A 359 7.79 24.74 -6.67
CA GLY A 359 8.88 24.66 -5.70
C GLY A 359 9.93 23.60 -6.03
N CYS A 360 11.12 23.73 -5.44
CA CYS A 360 12.19 22.72 -5.53
C CYS A 360 12.31 21.93 -4.23
N TYR A 361 12.36 20.60 -4.33
CA TYR A 361 12.28 19.69 -3.18
C TYR A 361 13.43 18.67 -3.18
N LYS A 362 14.12 18.53 -2.05
CA LYS A 362 15.32 17.68 -1.92
C LYS A 362 15.00 16.22 -1.60
N VAL A 363 15.58 15.27 -2.33
CA VAL A 363 15.20 13.82 -2.24
C VAL A 363 15.56 13.12 -0.93
N ASP A 364 16.41 13.72 -0.09
CA ASP A 364 16.86 13.14 1.19
C ASP A 364 16.23 13.82 2.43
N THR A 365 15.34 14.80 2.23
CA THR A 365 14.79 15.67 3.28
C THR A 365 13.27 15.72 3.16
N GLU A 366 12.53 15.65 4.28
CA GLU A 366 11.07 15.83 4.23
C GLU A 366 10.75 17.29 3.83
N PRO A 367 9.84 17.57 2.87
CA PRO A 367 8.90 16.62 2.25
C PRO A 367 9.34 16.02 0.90
N GLY A 368 10.51 16.37 0.37
CA GLY A 368 10.98 15.85 -0.91
C GLY A 368 11.16 14.33 -0.91
N SER A 369 11.70 13.77 0.16
CA SER A 369 11.89 12.31 0.33
C SER A 369 10.59 11.50 0.34
N LEU A 370 9.46 12.09 0.74
CA LEU A 370 8.14 11.44 0.70
C LEU A 370 7.57 11.32 -0.72
N MET A 371 8.05 12.14 -1.66
CA MET A 371 7.62 12.10 -3.07
C MET A 371 8.63 11.40 -3.97
N CYS A 372 9.93 11.53 -3.68
CA CYS A 372 10.99 11.10 -4.57
C CYS A 372 12.23 10.61 -3.82
N SER A 373 12.70 9.40 -4.16
CA SER A 373 13.91 8.80 -3.61
C SER A 373 15.14 8.94 -4.51
N LYS A 374 14.97 9.37 -5.77
CA LYS A 374 16.08 9.61 -6.71
C LYS A 374 15.80 10.73 -7.71
N ALA A 375 16.67 11.73 -7.72
CA ALA A 375 16.75 12.80 -8.73
C ALA A 375 18.23 13.06 -9.06
N THR A 376 18.81 12.27 -9.97
CA THR A 376 20.18 12.50 -10.48
C THR A 376 20.23 13.44 -11.68
N THR A 377 19.06 13.80 -12.21
CA THR A 377 18.87 14.80 -13.26
C THR A 377 18.20 16.03 -12.65
N ALA A 378 18.90 17.17 -12.62
CA ALA A 378 18.41 18.48 -12.19
C ALA A 378 16.91 18.72 -12.46
N GLY A 379 16.10 18.84 -11.39
CA GLY A 379 14.67 19.13 -11.48
C GLY A 379 13.74 17.95 -11.79
N ILE A 380 14.24 16.75 -12.05
CA ILE A 380 13.43 15.58 -12.44
C ILE A 380 13.46 14.50 -11.36
N CYS A 381 12.28 14.10 -10.87
CA CYS A 381 12.17 12.87 -10.10
C CYS A 381 12.22 11.64 -11.04
N GLU A 382 13.22 10.77 -10.84
CA GLU A 382 13.42 9.55 -11.63
C GLU A 382 12.78 8.32 -10.97
N THR A 383 12.87 8.26 -9.63
CA THR A 383 12.26 7.22 -8.81
C THR A 383 11.34 7.87 -7.78
N PRO A 384 10.02 7.89 -8.03
CA PRO A 384 9.05 8.27 -7.02
C PRO A 384 9.14 7.38 -5.78
N THR A 385 8.93 7.96 -4.62
CA THR A 385 8.76 7.18 -3.37
C THR A 385 7.36 6.56 -3.38
N PRO A 386 7.21 5.24 -3.17
CA PRO A 386 5.91 4.59 -3.14
C PRO A 386 5.18 4.90 -1.82
N THR A 387 4.39 5.97 -1.80
CA THR A 387 3.46 6.29 -0.71
C THR A 387 2.06 5.76 -1.01
N ALA A 388 1.26 5.57 0.05
CA ALA A 388 -0.03 4.88 -0.04
C ALA A 388 -1.03 5.66 -0.92
N GLY A 389 -1.32 5.13 -2.11
CA GLY A 389 -2.50 5.51 -2.91
C GLY A 389 -2.30 6.47 -4.08
N THR A 390 -1.09 6.98 -4.38
CA THR A 390 -0.89 7.86 -5.55
C THR A 390 0.22 7.41 -6.50
N SER A 391 -0.18 7.00 -7.71
CA SER A 391 0.74 6.69 -8.82
C SER A 391 1.34 7.98 -9.42
N LEU A 392 2.50 8.39 -8.93
CA LEU A 392 3.27 9.50 -9.54
C LEU A 392 3.67 9.14 -10.99
N CYS A 393 3.05 9.82 -11.95
CA CYS A 393 3.23 9.54 -13.37
C CYS A 393 4.68 9.76 -13.82
N ARG A 394 5.31 8.74 -14.41
CA ARG A 394 6.65 8.86 -15.01
C ARG A 394 6.65 9.83 -16.19
N GLY A 395 7.32 10.97 -16.01
CA GLY A 395 7.88 11.77 -17.09
C GLY A 395 6.89 12.47 -18.02
N GLN A 396 6.16 13.47 -17.52
CA GLN A 396 5.55 14.49 -18.39
C GLN A 396 5.70 15.91 -17.80
N LEU A 397 5.96 16.88 -18.67
CA LEU A 397 6.08 18.29 -18.31
C LEU A 397 4.72 18.88 -17.87
N ILE A 398 4.78 19.85 -16.96
CA ILE A 398 3.60 20.40 -16.27
C ILE A 398 2.75 21.27 -17.22
N SER A 399 1.50 20.85 -17.45
CA SER A 399 0.42 21.77 -17.83
C SER A 399 -0.94 21.33 -17.26
N SER A 400 -1.22 21.78 -16.03
CA SER A 400 -2.56 21.98 -15.46
C SER A 400 -3.64 20.88 -15.68
N SER A 401 -3.63 19.81 -14.87
CA SER A 401 -4.84 19.11 -14.38
C SER A 401 -4.48 18.10 -13.27
N PRO A 402 -5.29 17.97 -12.20
CA PRO A 402 -5.11 16.92 -11.19
C PRO A 402 -5.69 15.58 -11.66
N CYS A 403 -4.94 14.49 -11.51
CA CYS A 403 -5.43 13.15 -11.83
C CYS A 403 -6.35 12.63 -10.72
N TRP A 404 -7.64 12.48 -11.03
CA TRP A 404 -8.57 11.66 -10.22
C TRP A 404 -8.61 10.24 -10.79
N GLY A 405 -8.44 9.24 -9.93
CA GLY A 405 -8.43 7.83 -10.35
C GLY A 405 -9.83 7.29 -10.63
N ALA A 406 -10.03 6.74 -11.83
CA ALA A 406 -11.10 5.78 -12.11
C ALA A 406 -10.48 4.37 -12.22
N GLY A 407 -11.16 3.37 -11.68
CA GLY A 407 -10.59 2.04 -11.47
C GLY A 407 -10.69 1.06 -12.65
N THR A 408 -9.95 -0.04 -12.47
CA THR A 408 -9.98 -1.35 -13.16
C THR A 408 -9.61 -1.41 -14.67
N PRO A 409 -9.08 -2.57 -15.15
CA PRO A 409 -8.21 -2.59 -16.33
C PRO A 409 -8.73 -3.42 -17.51
N LEU A 410 -8.72 -2.87 -18.74
CA LEU A 410 -8.94 -3.65 -19.96
C LEU A 410 -8.11 -3.18 -21.17
N ALA A 411 -7.78 -4.16 -22.00
CA ALA A 411 -7.34 -4.08 -23.40
C ALA A 411 -5.99 -3.40 -23.74
N ARG A 412 -5.12 -4.19 -24.39
CA ARG A 412 -4.07 -3.68 -25.28
C ARG A 412 -4.66 -2.78 -26.37
N GLN A 413 -4.01 -1.67 -26.69
CA GLN A 413 -3.92 -1.21 -28.09
C GLN A 413 -2.57 -0.54 -28.39
N GLN A 414 -2.22 -0.48 -29.66
CA GLN A 414 -0.85 -0.22 -30.12
C GLN A 414 -0.60 1.28 -30.34
N ALA A 415 0.64 1.71 -30.10
CA ALA A 415 1.04 3.08 -30.39
C ALA A 415 1.02 3.39 -31.90
N GLN A 416 0.49 4.55 -32.27
CA GLN A 416 0.79 5.21 -33.54
C GLN A 416 1.18 6.66 -33.29
N VAL A 417 2.33 7.06 -33.82
CA VAL A 417 2.89 8.41 -33.69
C VAL A 417 2.23 9.32 -34.73
N ILE A 418 1.71 10.47 -34.29
CA ILE A 418 1.24 11.53 -35.19
C ILE A 418 2.03 12.81 -34.89
N MET A 419 2.96 13.15 -35.79
CA MET A 419 3.64 14.44 -35.82
C MET A 419 2.71 15.51 -36.43
N PRO A 420 2.82 16.79 -36.04
CA PRO A 420 1.95 17.86 -36.53
C PRO A 420 2.21 18.18 -38.01
N ARG A 421 1.16 18.64 -38.70
CA ARG A 421 1.19 18.99 -40.14
C ARG A 421 1.19 20.52 -40.32
N PRO A 422 2.07 21.09 -41.17
CA PRO A 422 2.06 22.52 -41.48
C PRO A 422 0.88 22.94 -42.36
N THR A 423 0.71 24.25 -42.53
CA THR A 423 -0.51 24.91 -43.04
C THR A 423 -0.52 25.21 -44.55
N SER A 424 -1.69 25.66 -45.02
CA SER A 424 -2.00 26.24 -46.36
C SER A 424 -2.20 25.28 -47.54
N GLY A 425 -2.96 25.75 -48.55
CA GLY A 425 -2.96 25.18 -49.91
C GLY A 425 -4.28 24.57 -50.43
N SER A 426 -5.11 25.41 -51.05
CA SER A 426 -5.89 25.13 -52.28
C SER A 426 -7.00 24.05 -52.34
N ARG A 427 -8.12 24.42 -52.97
CA ARG A 427 -9.22 23.51 -53.36
C ARG A 427 -8.88 22.72 -54.63
N ALA A 428 -9.10 21.41 -54.64
CA ALA A 428 -9.34 20.65 -55.87
C ALA A 428 -10.19 19.40 -55.58
N ALA A 429 -11.21 19.14 -56.38
CA ALA A 429 -12.04 17.94 -56.27
C ALA A 429 -11.64 16.89 -57.32
N ARG A 430 -11.67 15.60 -56.98
CA ARG A 430 -11.77 14.49 -57.94
C ARG A 430 -12.39 13.24 -57.30
N ARG A 431 -13.11 12.46 -58.13
CA ARG A 431 -13.78 11.21 -57.75
C ARG A 431 -12.97 9.99 -58.23
N ALA A 432 -12.81 8.99 -57.36
CA ALA A 432 -12.65 7.57 -57.71
C ALA A 432 -13.24 6.78 -56.54
N ARG A 433 -14.42 6.13 -56.62
CA ARG A 433 -14.79 4.90 -57.36
C ARG A 433 -13.98 3.66 -56.99
N LEU A 434 -14.70 2.70 -56.41
CA LEU A 434 -14.54 1.24 -56.50
C LEU A 434 -13.22 0.64 -55.98
N HIS A 435 -13.34 -0.16 -54.91
CA HIS A 435 -13.59 -1.59 -55.13
C HIS A 435 -14.55 -2.15 -54.07
N GLN A 436 -15.30 -3.19 -54.43
CA GLN A 436 -16.18 -3.95 -53.53
C GLN A 436 -15.54 -5.30 -53.22
N HIS A 437 -15.72 -5.84 -52.00
CA HIS A 437 -15.85 -7.29 -51.80
C HIS A 437 -16.65 -7.60 -50.52
N HIS A 438 -17.84 -8.18 -50.72
CA HIS A 438 -18.54 -9.03 -49.76
C HIS A 438 -18.67 -10.42 -50.39
N PRO A 439 -18.66 -11.48 -49.58
CA PRO A 439 -19.59 -12.60 -49.77
C PRO A 439 -20.80 -12.50 -48.82
N ARG A 440 -21.87 -13.23 -49.12
CA ARG A 440 -23.10 -13.32 -48.32
C ARG A 440 -23.21 -14.68 -47.60
N PRO A 441 -24.05 -14.80 -46.55
CA PRO A 441 -24.16 -16.03 -45.76
C PRO A 441 -24.97 -17.13 -46.45
N ALA A 442 -24.69 -18.38 -46.09
CA ALA A 442 -25.52 -19.54 -46.43
C ALA A 442 -26.68 -19.72 -45.42
N TRP A 443 -27.82 -20.23 -45.92
CA TRP A 443 -28.99 -20.58 -45.11
C TRP A 443 -28.96 -22.07 -44.75
N HIS A 444 -29.66 -22.47 -43.68
CA HIS A 444 -30.68 -23.52 -43.79
C HIS A 444 -31.76 -23.39 -42.70
N GLN A 445 -33.01 -23.66 -43.07
CA GLN A 445 -34.20 -23.67 -42.19
C GLN A 445 -34.76 -25.11 -42.04
N ARG A 446 -35.80 -25.23 -41.17
CA ARG A 446 -36.92 -26.20 -41.12
C ARG A 446 -36.71 -27.42 -40.19
N SER A 447 -37.71 -27.90 -39.43
CA SER A 447 -39.16 -27.56 -39.24
C SER A 447 -39.51 -27.72 -37.73
N ALA A 448 -40.48 -27.03 -37.10
CA ALA A 448 -41.95 -27.23 -37.14
C ALA A 448 -42.40 -28.71 -37.00
N ARG A 449 -43.39 -29.12 -36.18
CA ARG A 449 -44.69 -28.51 -35.81
C ARG A 449 -45.21 -28.89 -34.39
N PRO A 450 -46.35 -28.31 -33.91
CA PRO A 450 -46.86 -28.44 -32.52
C PRO A 450 -48.15 -29.31 -32.37
N ALA A 451 -48.64 -29.48 -31.13
CA ALA A 451 -50.04 -29.81 -30.84
C ALA A 451 -50.54 -29.32 -29.45
N THR A 452 -51.85 -29.00 -29.40
CA THR A 452 -52.81 -28.79 -28.28
C THR A 452 -52.80 -29.87 -27.18
N ALA A 453 -53.38 -29.75 -25.96
CA ALA A 453 -53.95 -28.67 -25.11
C ALA A 453 -54.30 -29.34 -23.71
N ALA A 454 -55.19 -28.92 -22.77
CA ALA A 454 -56.24 -27.89 -22.65
C ALA A 454 -56.67 -27.62 -21.17
N ARG A 455 -57.58 -26.63 -20.98
CA ARG A 455 -58.51 -26.33 -19.85
C ARG A 455 -58.42 -27.11 -18.51
N ASN A 456 -58.44 -26.38 -17.38
CA ASN A 456 -59.67 -26.18 -16.59
C ASN A 456 -59.53 -25.14 -15.44
N LEU A 457 -60.66 -24.51 -15.10
CA LEU A 457 -60.93 -23.77 -13.85
C LEU A 457 -62.04 -24.52 -13.09
N PRO A 458 -62.13 -24.39 -11.76
CA PRO A 458 -63.31 -23.73 -11.19
C PRO A 458 -62.93 -22.70 -10.10
N ALA A 459 -63.93 -22.19 -9.36
CA ALA A 459 -63.83 -20.95 -8.59
C ALA A 459 -64.28 -21.08 -7.12
N ALA A 460 -63.96 -20.03 -6.36
CA ALA A 460 -64.60 -19.55 -5.13
C ALA A 460 -64.47 -20.37 -3.83
N GLY A 461 -64.24 -19.63 -2.74
CA GLY A 461 -64.27 -20.10 -1.34
C GLY A 461 -64.01 -18.92 -0.40
N THR A 462 -65.01 -18.54 0.40
CA THR A 462 -64.96 -17.44 1.37
C THR A 462 -65.35 -17.94 2.76
N ALA A 463 -65.02 -17.15 3.80
CA ALA A 463 -65.08 -17.49 5.23
C ALA A 463 -63.96 -18.43 5.71
N ALA A 464 -63.53 -18.37 6.97
CA ALA A 464 -64.01 -17.53 8.08
C ALA A 464 -62.98 -16.48 8.52
#